data_AF-A0A941ND17-F1
#
_entry.id   AF-A0A941ND17-F1
#
_cell.length_a   1.000
_cell.length_b   1.000
_cell.length_c   1.000
_cell.angle_alpha   90.00
_cell.angle_beta   90.00
_cell.angle_gamma   90.00
#
_symmetry.space_group_name_H-M   'P 1'
#
loop_
_entity.id
_entity.type
_entity.pdbx_description
1 polymer ?
#
loop_
_entity_poly.entity_id
_entity_poly.type
_entity_poly.pdbx_seq_one_letter_code
_entity_poly.pdbx_strand_id
1 'polypeptide(L)' 'MNKVALVTGASRGAGRGIARGFGELGYTVYVTGRTTAPGAARGWDGSVLPGTVAETAAEV' A
#
# COMPACT_ATOMS: atom_id res chain seq x y z
N MET A 1 -0.59 7.44 23.58
CA MET A 1 0.34 6.52 22.89
C MET A 1 -0.12 6.40 21.45
N ASN A 2 0.70 6.79 20.47
CA ASN A 2 0.32 6.65 19.06
C ASN A 2 0.52 5.20 18.61
N LYS A 3 -0.51 4.60 18.02
CA LYS A 3 -0.46 3.23 17.53
C LYS A 3 0.21 3.19 16.16
N VAL A 4 1.00 2.16 15.91
CA VAL A 4 1.77 2.00 14.67
C VAL A 4 1.33 0.72 13.97
N ALA A 5 1.14 0.79 12.65
CA ALA A 5 0.85 -0.36 11.80
C ALA A 5 1.90 -0.49 10.70
N LEU A 6 2.48 -1.68 10.53
CA LEU A 6 3.31 -2.04 9.37
C LEU A 6 2.47 -2.90 8.43
N VAL A 7 2.22 -2.42 7.22
CA VAL A 7 1.39 -3.14 6.24
C VAL A 7 2.26 -3.58 5.06
N THR A 8 2.42 -4.89 4.91
CA THR A 8 3.17 -5.52 3.81
C THR A 8 2.26 -5.79 2.62
N GLY A 9 2.78 -5.59 1.40
CA GLY A 9 2.00 -5.74 0.18
C GLY A 9 0.98 -4.61 -0.01
N ALA A 10 1.27 -3.42 0.50
CA ALA A 10 0.33 -2.31 0.60
C ALA A 10 0.18 -1.47 -0.69
N SER A 11 0.89 -1.79 -1.77
CA SER A 11 0.80 -1.04 -3.03
C SER A 11 -0.57 -1.13 -3.72
N ARG A 12 -1.38 -2.16 -3.41
CA ARG A 12 -2.67 -2.45 -4.08
C ARG A 12 -3.53 -3.45 -3.30
N GLY A 13 -4.74 -3.69 -3.78
CA GLY A 13 -5.64 -4.73 -3.27
C GLY A 13 -5.95 -4.57 -1.78
N ALA A 14 -6.07 -5.70 -1.09
CA ALA A 14 -6.38 -5.71 0.35
C ALA A 14 -5.35 -4.94 1.18
N GLY A 15 -4.06 -5.05 0.87
CA GLY A 15 -3.01 -4.32 1.60
C GLY A 15 -3.19 -2.80 1.56
N ARG A 16 -3.58 -2.24 0.42
CA ARG A 16 -3.91 -0.80 0.31
C ARG A 16 -5.13 -0.43 1.14
N GLY A 17 -6.19 -1.23 1.09
CA GLY A 17 -7.39 -1.02 1.89
C GLY A 17 -7.11 -1.06 3.39
N ILE A 18 -6.31 -2.02 3.84
CA ILE A 18 -5.89 -2.16 5.25
C ILE A 18 -5.06 -0.94 5.70
N ALA A 19 -4.11 -0.47 4.86
CA ALA A 19 -3.32 0.71 5.18
C ALA A 19 -4.19 1.95 5.39
N ARG A 20 -5.13 2.21 4.46
CA ARG A 20 -6.09 3.31 4.57
C ARG A 20 -6.97 3.20 5.81
N GLY A 21 -7.51 2.02 6.09
CA GLY A 21 -8.34 1.81 7.29
C GLY A 21 -7.59 2.08 8.59
N PHE A 22 -6.29 1.77 8.68
CA PHE A 22 -5.48 2.17 9.83
C PHE A 22 -5.23 3.69 9.88
N GLY A 23 -5.02 4.34 8.73
CA GLY A 23 -4.91 5.80 8.63
C GLY A 23 -6.17 6.51 9.15
N GLU A 24 -7.35 6.04 8.71
CA GLU A 24 -8.66 6.53 9.18
C GLU A 24 -8.86 6.38 10.70
N LEU A 25 -8.21 5.39 11.31
CA LEU A 25 -8.22 5.15 12.77
C LEU A 25 -7.13 5.93 13.52
N GLY A 26 -6.35 6.78 12.84
CA GLY A 26 -5.32 7.64 13.43
C GLY A 26 -3.99 6.94 13.74
N TYR A 27 -3.67 5.83 13.07
CA TYR A 27 -2.40 5.14 13.24
C TYR A 27 -1.30 5.83 12.41
N THR A 28 -0.06 5.74 12.87
CA THR A 28 1.09 5.90 11.96
C THR A 28 1.23 4.61 11.16
N VAL A 29 1.14 4.69 9.83
CA VAL A 29 1.19 3.49 8.97
C VAL A 29 2.44 3.49 8.12
N TYR A 30 3.21 2.40 8.20
CA TYR A 30 4.31 2.11 7.29
C TYR A 30 3.81 1.24 6.14
N VAL A 31 3.74 1.85 4.97
CA VAL A 31 3.31 1.21 3.72
C VAL A 31 4.53 0.54 3.08
N THR A 32 4.50 -0.80 2.95
CA THR A 32 5.61 -1.54 2.34
C THR A 32 5.15 -2.41 1.17
N GLY A 33 6.03 -2.52 0.18
CA GLY A 33 5.77 -3.21 -1.07
C GLY A 33 6.92 -3.02 -2.05
N ARG A 34 6.91 -3.79 -3.14
CA ARG A 34 7.98 -3.77 -4.14
C ARG A 34 7.81 -2.68 -5.19
N THR A 35 6.58 -2.25 -5.44
CA THR A 35 6.26 -1.36 -6.55
C THR A 35 6.40 0.10 -6.12
N THR A 36 7.45 0.76 -6.59
CA THR A 36 7.74 2.18 -6.32
C THR A 36 7.38 3.09 -7.48
N ALA A 37 7.22 2.55 -8.69
CA ALA A 37 6.83 3.29 -9.88
C ALA A 37 5.67 2.58 -10.61
N PRO A 38 4.75 3.34 -11.24
CA PRO A 38 3.69 2.76 -12.07
C PRO A 38 4.28 1.88 -13.18
N GLY A 39 3.60 0.79 -13.53
CA GLY A 39 4.07 -0.12 -14.57
C GLY A 39 5.12 -1.15 -14.14
N ALA A 40 5.74 -0.98 -12.97
CA ALA A 40 6.84 -1.86 -12.52
C ALA A 40 6.39 -3.24 -11.99
N ALA A 41 5.09 -3.46 -11.81
CA ALA A 41 4.55 -4.72 -11.32
C ALA A 41 3.76 -5.47 -12.40
N ARG A 42 3.92 -6.79 -12.43
CA ARG A 42 3.19 -7.68 -13.35
C ARG A 42 2.40 -8.74 -12.61
N GLY A 43 1.20 -9.03 -13.12
CA GLY A 43 0.36 -10.14 -12.72
C GLY A 43 0.93 -11.47 -13.22
N TRP A 44 0.36 -12.56 -12.72
CA TRP A 44 0.73 -13.92 -13.16
C TRP A 44 0.43 -14.15 -14.64
N ASP A 45 -0.52 -13.40 -15.19
CA ASP A 45 -0.94 -13.36 -16.59
C ASP A 45 -0.12 -12.36 -17.44
N GLY A 46 0.91 -11.74 -16.86
CA GLY A 46 1.76 -10.74 -17.52
C GLY A 46 1.16 -9.33 -17.59
N SER A 47 -0.09 -9.14 -17.15
CA SER A 47 -0.74 -7.84 -17.11
C SER A 47 -0.01 -6.85 -16.19
N VAL A 48 -0.06 -5.56 -16.50
CA VAL A 48 0.50 -4.53 -15.62
C VAL A 48 -0.42 -4.33 -14.42
N LEU A 49 0.13 -4.43 -13.21
CA LEU A 49 -0.62 -4.19 -11.99
C LEU A 49 -0.61 -2.69 -11.60
N PRO A 50 -1.74 -2.12 -11.19
CA PRO A 50 -1.83 -0.71 -10.81
C PRO A 50 -1.24 -0.46 -9.42
N GLY A 51 -1.03 0.80 -9.06
CA GLY A 51 -0.71 1.20 -7.69
C GLY A 51 0.77 1.04 -7.31
N THR A 52 1.22 1.87 -6.40
CA THR A 52 2.58 1.92 -5.84
C THR A 52 2.51 2.12 -4.34
N VAL A 53 3.62 1.89 -3.64
CA VAL A 53 3.71 2.24 -2.21
C VAL A 53 3.54 3.73 -1.96
N ALA A 54 4.00 4.59 -2.87
CA ALA A 54 3.91 6.05 -2.73
C ALA A 54 2.46 6.54 -2.87
N GLU A 55 1.71 6.01 -3.86
CA GLU A 55 0.29 6.34 -4.03
C GLU A 55 -0.54 5.90 -2.81
N THR A 56 -0.31 4.70 -2.27
CA THR A 56 -1.01 4.28 -1.04
C THR A 56 -0.63 5.18 0.14
N ALA A 57 0.64 5.52 0.31
CA ALA A 57 1.08 6.36 1.43
C ALA A 57 0.48 7.77 1.41
N ALA A 58 0.16 8.32 0.23
CA ALA A 58 -0.50 9.61 0.09
C ALA A 58 -1.99 9.59 0.51
N GLU A 59 -2.56 8.42 0.77
CA GLU A 59 -3.99 8.21 1.07
C GLU A 59 -4.22 7.70 2.49
N VAL A 60 -3.16 7.62 3.29
CA VAL A 60 -3.17 7.23 4.70
C VAL A 60 -3.16 8.46 5.58
#